data_AF-A0A2C6Y5J0-F1
#
_entry.id   AF-A0A2C6Y5J0-F1
#
_cell.length_a   1.000
_cell.length_b   1.000
_cell.length_c   1.000
_cell.angle_alpha   90.00
_cell.angle_beta   90.00
_cell.angle_gamma   90.00
#
_symmetry.space_group_name_H-M   'P 1'
#
loop_
_entity.id
_entity.type
_entity.pdbx_description
1 polymer ?
#
loop_
_entity_poly.entity_id
_entity_poly.type
_entity_poly.pdbx_seq_one_letter_code
_entity_poly.pdbx_strand_id
1 'polypeptide(L)'
;MGKRPLLPDWRGCAARADRAELERWTTSFSYANAKGRQSVYRGDQHTNTGILCGALIGLDIDVLVPELAKRLEGMAVEMLGATPLRRVGKAPKLLLCYRAGEGISKMETPELTLPDGSKAQVEVLAEGQQFVAYGIHPDTGQEYEWTESGPDVVPLADLPPTTAAALRGFLAAAESTLRGAGGQTEKERAAEPEPEPTINPARPKHGAGGNAFFQEVNRRALADLGAWFPGLFPKAEQQPGTGAWRVHSADLGRGLEEDLSMHPTEGGQDFGTRESCSPIDVVMEWGGAANPQEAAFWLCEQLSVTPEDCGWREKRERQQSGKGSRKDNAPAWLEHCQTDREGDPRGNLFNTMTALRADPHLSDLLAYDEMLRAELLTRPVPASLRPPEEARPIQDADVSALQEFLQRRGLERVSKDTVHQAVALRARERGFHPVRDLLNGLRWDGKARLGTWLHTYLGAEANTYTACIGTMFLIAMVARVFQPGCKADYMLVLEGAQGARKSTACAILGGPWFSDNLPDIRGGKDVSQHLNGKWLIEVAEMSALDQAEV
;
A
#
# COMPACT_ATOMS: atom_id res chain seq x y z
N MET A 1 -4.23 13.57 9.65
CA MET A 1 -4.45 12.12 9.85
C MET A 1 -3.10 11.46 9.96
N GLY A 2 -2.86 10.65 10.99
CA GLY A 2 -1.57 10.01 11.17
C GLY A 2 -1.57 9.02 12.33
N LYS A 3 -0.54 8.18 12.40
CA LYS A 3 -0.35 7.17 13.45
C LYS A 3 0.40 7.70 14.70
N ARG A 4 0.79 8.98 14.72
CA ARG A 4 1.59 9.59 15.79
C ARG A 4 0.70 10.28 16.84
N PRO A 5 0.94 10.07 18.15
CA PRO A 5 0.22 10.80 19.20
C PRO A 5 0.49 12.29 19.13
N LEU A 6 -0.54 13.08 19.45
CA LEU A 6 -0.45 14.54 19.46
C LEU A 6 0.07 15.11 20.80
N LEU A 7 -0.10 14.35 21.89
CA LEU A 7 0.27 14.76 23.24
C LEU A 7 1.81 14.78 23.41
N PRO A 8 2.40 15.89 23.88
CA PRO A 8 3.76 15.88 24.43
C PRO A 8 3.82 14.90 25.60
N ASP A 9 4.85 14.04 25.66
CA ASP A 9 4.92 12.94 26.63
C ASP A 9 3.64 12.08 26.68
N TRP A 10 3.10 11.73 25.51
CA TRP A 10 1.88 10.92 25.40
C TRP A 10 1.91 9.63 26.24
N ARG A 11 3.10 9.06 26.48
CA ARG A 11 3.29 7.88 27.35
C ARG A 11 2.94 8.19 28.80
N GLY A 12 3.56 9.22 29.36
CA GLY A 12 3.28 9.66 30.73
C GLY A 12 1.86 10.21 30.88
N CYS A 13 1.32 10.88 29.85
CA CYS A 13 -0.06 11.33 29.83
C CYS A 13 -1.05 10.16 29.86
N ALA A 14 -0.91 9.19 28.96
CA ALA A 14 -1.79 8.04 28.88
C ALA A 14 -1.71 7.14 30.12
N ALA A 15 -0.52 6.95 30.69
CA ALA A 15 -0.35 6.13 31.89
C ALA A 15 -0.99 6.73 33.16
N ARG A 16 -1.18 8.05 33.21
CA ARG A 16 -1.69 8.78 34.39
C ARG A 16 -3.09 9.38 34.20
N ALA A 17 -3.66 9.29 32.99
CA ALA A 17 -4.93 9.93 32.66
C ALA A 17 -6.07 9.35 33.51
N ASP A 18 -6.75 10.22 34.24
CA ASP A 18 -8.01 9.88 34.90
C ASP A 18 -9.20 10.11 33.96
N ARG A 19 -10.40 9.72 34.40
CA ARG A 19 -11.62 9.87 33.59
C ARG A 19 -11.88 11.31 33.16
N ALA A 20 -11.57 12.28 34.02
CA ALA A 20 -11.77 13.69 33.72
C ALA A 20 -10.79 14.17 32.63
N GLU A 21 -9.54 13.69 32.64
CA GLU A 21 -8.55 13.96 31.59
C GLU A 21 -8.96 13.31 30.27
N LEU A 22 -9.45 12.07 30.29
CA LEU A 22 -9.95 11.40 29.08
C LEU A 22 -11.15 12.14 28.47
N GLU A 23 -12.08 12.61 29.29
CA GLU A 23 -13.22 13.43 28.83
C GLU A 23 -12.75 14.75 28.18
N ARG A 24 -11.69 15.39 28.71
CA ARG A 24 -11.09 16.59 28.10
C ARG A 24 -10.52 16.31 26.71
N TRP A 25 -9.96 15.12 26.47
CA TRP A 25 -9.42 14.76 25.15
C TRP A 25 -10.48 14.73 24.04
N THR A 26 -11.76 14.57 24.40
CA THR A 26 -12.87 14.53 23.43
C THR A 26 -13.34 15.91 22.95
N THR A 27 -13.03 16.98 23.69
CA THR A 27 -13.56 18.33 23.42
C THR A 27 -12.43 19.28 23.04
N SER A 28 -11.52 19.55 23.97
CA SER A 28 -10.31 20.32 23.75
C SER A 28 -9.39 20.16 24.95
N PHE A 29 -8.09 20.05 24.70
CA PHE A 29 -7.08 20.03 25.74
C PHE A 29 -5.95 20.99 25.40
N SER A 30 -5.27 21.51 26.43
CA SER A 30 -4.09 22.35 26.23
C SER A 30 -2.90 21.76 26.97
N TYR A 31 -1.78 21.58 26.28
CA TYR A 31 -0.53 21.16 26.91
C TYR A 31 0.53 22.24 26.76
N ALA A 32 1.23 22.51 27.86
CA ALA A 32 2.46 23.27 27.83
C ALA A 32 3.59 22.34 27.39
N ASN A 33 4.35 22.73 26.37
CA ASN A 33 5.58 22.03 26.04
C ASN A 33 6.64 22.25 27.15
N ALA A 34 7.77 21.56 27.06
CA ALA A 34 8.88 21.69 28.02
C ALA A 34 9.44 23.12 28.19
N LYS A 35 9.06 24.06 27.30
CA LYS A 35 9.42 25.49 27.35
C LYS A 35 8.28 26.38 27.86
N GLY A 36 7.21 25.80 28.42
CA GLY A 36 6.06 26.53 28.97
C GLY A 36 5.09 27.11 27.92
N ARG A 37 5.28 26.82 26.62
CA ARG A 37 4.43 27.34 25.55
C ARG A 37 3.18 26.46 25.44
N GLN A 38 2.01 27.09 25.59
CA GLN A 38 0.72 26.41 25.62
C GLN A 38 0.20 26.17 24.19
N SER A 39 0.08 24.91 23.80
CA SER A 39 -0.59 24.50 22.57
C SER A 39 -1.99 24.03 22.89
N VAL A 40 -3.00 24.58 22.21
CA VAL A 40 -4.40 24.18 22.34
C VAL A 40 -4.74 23.21 21.22
N TYR A 41 -5.22 22.03 21.60
CA TYR A 41 -5.67 20.97 20.71
C TYR A 41 -7.18 20.86 20.83
N ARG A 42 -7.89 20.91 19.69
CA ARG A 42 -9.36 20.78 19.66
C ARG A 42 -9.74 19.38 19.17
N GLY A 43 -10.76 18.77 19.78
CA GLY A 43 -11.17 17.39 19.50
C GLY A 43 -11.60 17.16 18.05
N ASP A 44 -12.10 18.19 17.35
CA ASP A 44 -12.43 18.16 15.92
C ASP A 44 -11.21 18.00 14.99
N GLN A 45 -9.99 18.17 15.52
CA GLN A 45 -8.75 18.04 14.76
C GLN A 45 -8.13 16.63 14.85
N HIS A 46 -8.74 15.69 15.58
CA HIS A 46 -8.14 14.40 15.90
C HIS A 46 -9.00 13.29 15.29
N THR A 47 -8.42 12.51 14.37
CA THR A 47 -9.19 11.54 13.58
C THR A 47 -9.09 10.12 14.11
N ASN A 48 -8.14 9.85 15.01
CA ASN A 48 -7.75 8.51 15.43
C ASN A 48 -7.47 8.45 16.95
N THR A 49 -7.74 7.29 17.55
CA THR A 49 -7.47 6.98 18.96
C THR A 49 -6.43 5.87 19.06
N GLY A 50 -5.37 6.10 19.85
CA GLY A 50 -4.33 5.11 20.14
C GLY A 50 -4.48 4.48 21.52
N ILE A 51 -3.95 3.26 21.69
CA ILE A 51 -3.84 2.58 22.99
C ILE A 51 -2.36 2.38 23.31
N LEU A 52 -1.94 2.86 24.48
CA LEU A 52 -0.60 2.64 25.03
C LEU A 52 -0.46 1.17 25.46
N CYS A 53 0.59 0.51 24.97
CA CYS A 53 0.96 -0.86 25.31
C CYS A 53 1.84 -0.91 26.59
N GLY A 54 1.84 -2.07 27.23
CA GLY A 54 2.48 -2.34 28.51
C GLY A 54 1.85 -3.59 29.11
N ALA A 55 0.87 -3.42 30.00
CA ALA A 55 0.03 -4.54 30.47
C ALA A 55 -0.81 -5.15 29.33
N LEU A 56 -1.18 -4.33 28.33
CA LEU A 56 -1.73 -4.79 27.06
C LEU A 56 -0.58 -5.00 26.06
N ILE A 57 -0.58 -6.16 25.40
CA ILE A 57 0.33 -6.50 24.31
C ILE A 57 -0.43 -6.43 23.00
N GLY A 58 0.12 -5.72 22.00
CA GLY A 58 -0.35 -5.77 20.62
C GLY A 58 0.62 -6.60 19.77
N LEU A 59 0.14 -7.71 19.22
CA LEU A 59 0.87 -8.52 18.25
C LEU A 59 0.49 -8.08 16.84
N ASP A 60 1.36 -7.30 16.19
CA ASP A 60 1.14 -6.75 14.86
C ASP A 60 1.74 -7.67 13.80
N ILE A 61 0.87 -8.27 12.98
CA ILE A 61 1.25 -9.14 11.86
C ILE A 61 1.18 -8.30 10.58
N ASP A 62 2.32 -7.72 10.21
CA ASP A 62 2.49 -6.96 8.98
C ASP A 62 2.92 -7.90 7.84
N VAL A 63 1.95 -8.63 7.29
CA VAL A 63 2.16 -9.55 6.16
C VAL A 63 1.08 -9.32 5.12
N LEU A 64 1.46 -9.12 3.86
CA LEU A 64 0.53 -8.84 2.75
C LEU A 64 0.08 -10.08 1.98
N VAL A 65 0.73 -11.23 2.20
CA VAL A 65 0.35 -12.51 1.62
C VAL A 65 -0.75 -13.14 2.49
N PRO A 66 -2.01 -13.26 2.01
CA PRO A 66 -3.12 -13.63 2.88
C PRO A 66 -2.99 -14.99 3.55
N GLU A 67 -2.47 -16.00 2.84
CA GLU A 67 -2.30 -17.35 3.39
C GLU A 67 -1.26 -17.38 4.52
N LEU A 68 -0.19 -16.57 4.40
CA LEU A 68 0.82 -16.45 5.45
C LEU A 68 0.27 -15.68 6.66
N ALA A 69 -0.45 -14.58 6.44
CA ALA A 69 -1.09 -13.83 7.52
C ALA A 69 -2.07 -14.71 8.31
N LYS A 70 -2.93 -15.47 7.61
CA LYS A 70 -3.87 -16.42 8.22
C LYS A 70 -3.14 -17.54 8.99
N ARG A 71 -2.06 -18.08 8.44
CA ARG A 71 -1.24 -19.10 9.11
C ARG A 71 -0.60 -18.56 10.39
N LEU A 72 -0.03 -17.36 10.35
CA LEU A 72 0.58 -16.71 11.51
C LEU A 72 -0.45 -16.37 12.59
N GLU A 73 -1.64 -15.94 12.20
CA GLU A 73 -2.78 -15.76 13.11
C GLU A 73 -3.16 -17.08 13.81
N GLY A 74 -3.30 -18.16 13.05
CA GLY A 74 -3.60 -19.49 13.61
C GLY A 74 -2.53 -19.96 14.60
N MET A 75 -1.25 -19.75 14.27
CA MET A 75 -0.13 -20.06 15.17
C MET A 75 -0.17 -19.21 16.44
N ALA A 76 -0.52 -17.92 16.35
CA ALA A 76 -0.65 -17.06 17.52
C ALA A 76 -1.76 -17.56 18.45
N VAL A 77 -2.91 -17.96 17.89
CA VAL A 77 -4.03 -18.54 18.65
C VAL A 77 -3.63 -19.84 19.33
N GLU A 78 -2.91 -20.72 18.63
CA GLU A 78 -2.45 -22.01 19.18
C GLU A 78 -1.41 -21.84 20.30
N MET A 79 -0.44 -20.94 20.09
CA MET A 79 0.70 -20.78 21.00
C MET A 79 0.43 -19.83 22.17
N LEU A 80 -0.40 -18.81 21.96
CA LEU A 80 -0.63 -17.71 22.92
C LEU A 80 -2.08 -17.69 23.45
N GLY A 81 -2.97 -18.49 22.88
CA GLY A 81 -4.39 -18.55 23.22
C GLY A 81 -5.27 -17.73 22.27
N ALA A 82 -6.53 -18.13 22.17
CA ALA A 82 -7.54 -17.39 21.41
C ALA A 82 -7.84 -16.04 22.08
N THR A 83 -7.89 -14.98 21.28
CA THR A 83 -8.21 -13.63 21.74
C THR A 83 -9.36 -13.06 20.92
N PRO A 84 -10.36 -12.41 21.55
CA PRO A 84 -11.46 -11.77 20.83
C PRO A 84 -11.05 -10.40 20.26
N LEU A 85 -9.86 -9.91 20.59
CA LEU A 85 -9.36 -8.61 20.17
C LEU A 85 -8.51 -8.77 18.91
N ARG A 86 -9.22 -8.80 17.79
CA ARG A 86 -8.66 -8.88 16.44
C ARG A 86 -9.01 -7.62 15.65
N ARG A 87 -7.98 -6.86 15.26
CA ARG A 87 -8.13 -5.58 14.54
C ARG A 87 -7.54 -5.65 13.15
N VAL A 88 -8.27 -5.13 12.18
CA VAL A 88 -7.83 -4.98 10.79
C VAL A 88 -7.91 -3.50 10.40
N GLY A 89 -6.86 -3.01 9.74
CA GLY A 89 -6.88 -1.68 9.12
C GLY A 89 -6.54 -1.71 7.64
N LYS A 90 -5.55 -2.54 7.27
CA LYS A 90 -5.19 -2.85 5.89
C LYS A 90 -5.07 -4.36 5.74
N ALA A 91 -6.16 -5.03 5.39
CA ALA A 91 -6.14 -6.46 5.13
C ALA A 91 -5.07 -6.82 4.06
N PRO A 92 -4.38 -7.97 4.18
CA PRO A 92 -4.55 -9.00 5.21
C PRO A 92 -3.75 -8.77 6.50
N LYS A 93 -3.11 -7.61 6.69
CA LYS A 93 -2.42 -7.28 7.95
C LYS A 93 -3.42 -7.18 9.09
N LEU A 94 -3.03 -7.63 10.27
CA LEU A 94 -3.90 -7.67 11.44
C LEU A 94 -3.11 -7.48 12.73
N LEU A 95 -3.80 -7.03 13.77
CA LEU A 95 -3.27 -6.93 15.12
C LEU A 95 -4.13 -7.76 16.08
N LEU A 96 -3.47 -8.59 16.89
CA LEU A 96 -4.09 -9.36 17.97
C LEU A 96 -3.69 -8.77 19.33
N CYS A 97 -4.58 -8.79 20.32
CA CYS A 97 -4.24 -8.32 21.66
C CYS A 97 -4.18 -9.43 22.71
N TYR A 98 -3.20 -9.33 23.60
CA TYR A 98 -2.97 -10.24 24.74
C TYR A 98 -2.70 -9.45 26.01
N ARG A 99 -2.77 -10.09 27.18
CA ARG A 99 -2.36 -9.48 28.45
C ARG A 99 -0.96 -9.94 28.83
N ALA A 100 -0.09 -9.00 29.20
CA ALA A 100 1.24 -9.33 29.73
C ALA A 100 1.12 -9.93 31.14
N GLY A 101 1.76 -11.09 31.38
CA GLY A 101 1.92 -11.67 32.72
C GLY A 101 3.09 -11.08 33.51
N GLU A 102 3.97 -10.33 32.86
CA GLU A 102 5.20 -9.75 33.40
C GLU A 102 5.57 -8.48 32.63
N GLY A 103 6.67 -7.81 33.00
CA GLY A 103 7.21 -6.68 32.23
C GLY A 103 7.82 -7.17 30.91
N ILE A 104 7.29 -6.69 29.78
CA ILE A 104 7.70 -7.12 28.44
C ILE A 104 8.12 -5.90 27.62
N SER A 105 9.33 -5.93 27.07
CA SER A 105 9.83 -4.93 26.13
C SER A 105 9.51 -5.31 24.67
N LYS A 106 9.62 -4.34 23.76
CA LYS A 106 9.44 -4.56 22.31
C LYS A 106 10.31 -5.71 21.83
N MET A 107 9.75 -6.56 20.97
CA MET A 107 10.46 -7.61 20.24
C MET A 107 9.82 -7.79 18.87
N GLU A 108 10.59 -8.22 17.88
CA GLU A 108 10.14 -8.31 16.48
C GLU A 108 10.93 -9.38 15.73
N THR A 109 10.36 -9.89 14.65
CA THR A 109 11.15 -10.61 13.64
C THR A 109 11.99 -9.61 12.84
N PRO A 110 13.08 -10.06 12.18
CA PRO A 110 13.67 -9.30 11.09
C PRO A 110 12.60 -8.93 10.05
N GLU A 111 12.76 -7.77 9.40
CA GLU A 111 11.97 -7.45 8.21
C GLU A 111 12.44 -8.32 7.05
N LEU A 112 11.54 -9.16 6.53
CA LEU A 112 11.83 -10.07 5.43
C LEU A 112 11.15 -9.59 4.15
N THR A 113 11.85 -9.67 3.03
CA THR A 113 11.27 -9.50 1.70
C THR A 113 10.89 -10.88 1.18
N LEU A 114 9.61 -11.08 0.86
CA LEU A 114 9.08 -12.31 0.27
C LEU A 114 9.36 -12.38 -1.23
N PRO A 115 9.22 -13.55 -1.89
CA PRO A 115 9.48 -13.71 -3.31
C PRO A 115 8.63 -12.82 -4.23
N ASP A 116 7.44 -12.41 -3.79
CA ASP A 116 6.57 -11.48 -4.52
C ASP A 116 6.99 -9.99 -4.36
N GLY A 117 8.08 -9.74 -3.64
CA GLY A 117 8.63 -8.42 -3.37
C GLY A 117 7.92 -7.67 -2.23
N SER A 118 6.91 -8.27 -1.60
CA SER A 118 6.25 -7.71 -0.42
C SER A 118 7.14 -7.83 0.81
N LYS A 119 7.00 -6.88 1.73
CA LYS A 119 7.64 -6.92 3.04
C LYS A 119 6.76 -7.68 4.03
N ALA A 120 7.39 -8.46 4.89
CA ALA A 120 6.76 -9.22 5.95
C ALA A 120 7.53 -9.03 7.26
N GLN A 121 6.82 -8.65 8.32
CA GLN A 121 7.36 -8.52 9.67
C GLN A 121 6.27 -8.82 10.70
N VAL A 122 6.66 -9.40 11.83
CA VAL A 122 5.77 -9.55 12.99
C VAL A 122 6.40 -8.83 14.18
N GLU A 123 5.65 -7.90 14.77
CA GLU A 123 6.10 -7.06 15.88
C GLU A 123 5.25 -7.29 17.13
N VAL A 124 5.90 -7.31 18.29
CA VAL A 124 5.25 -7.28 19.61
C VAL A 124 5.37 -5.87 20.16
N LEU A 125 4.25 -5.15 20.15
CA LEU A 125 4.07 -3.85 20.75
C LEU A 125 3.79 -4.03 22.25
N ALA A 126 4.80 -3.74 23.07
CA ALA A 126 4.75 -3.88 24.52
C ALA A 126 5.06 -2.54 25.21
N GLU A 127 5.76 -2.55 26.35
CA GLU A 127 5.97 -1.34 27.15
C GLU A 127 6.52 -0.15 26.34
N GLY A 128 5.83 0.99 26.47
CA GLY A 128 6.20 2.24 25.81
C GLY A 128 5.87 2.30 24.31
N GLN A 129 5.25 1.26 23.74
CA GLN A 129 4.73 1.29 22.37
C GLN A 129 3.24 1.61 22.35
N GLN A 130 2.69 1.88 21.18
CA GLN A 130 1.24 2.01 21.00
C GLN A 130 0.81 1.48 19.65
N PHE A 131 -0.48 1.21 19.50
CA PHE A 131 -1.13 1.05 18.21
C PHE A 131 -2.37 1.95 18.12
N VAL A 132 -2.81 2.21 16.89
CA VAL A 132 -4.06 2.93 16.63
C VAL A 132 -5.22 1.95 16.75
N ALA A 133 -6.12 2.16 17.70
CA ALA A 133 -7.26 1.29 17.96
C ALA A 133 -8.51 1.67 17.15
N TYR A 134 -8.77 2.98 16.99
CA TYR A 134 -9.96 3.51 16.30
C TYR A 134 -9.60 4.69 15.40
N GLY A 135 -10.49 5.00 14.44
CA GLY A 135 -10.34 6.09 13.49
C GLY A 135 -10.03 5.61 12.08
N ILE A 136 -9.48 6.50 11.25
CA ILE A 136 -9.27 6.25 9.81
C ILE A 136 -7.82 5.81 9.55
N HIS A 137 -7.65 4.67 8.88
CA HIS A 137 -6.35 4.18 8.46
C HIS A 137 -5.78 5.06 7.32
N PRO A 138 -4.54 5.60 7.45
CA PRO A 138 -4.02 6.59 6.53
C PRO A 138 -3.85 6.10 5.09
N ASP A 139 -3.48 4.83 4.90
CA ASP A 139 -3.21 4.29 3.55
C ASP A 139 -4.47 3.79 2.84
N THR A 140 -5.51 3.37 3.58
CA THR A 140 -6.73 2.78 2.98
C THR A 140 -7.90 3.76 2.96
N GLY A 141 -7.86 4.80 3.81
CA GLY A 141 -8.96 5.74 4.00
C GLY A 141 -10.20 5.13 4.65
N GLN A 142 -10.12 3.86 5.09
CA GLN A 142 -11.20 3.14 5.78
C GLN A 142 -10.98 3.18 7.29
N GLU A 143 -12.05 2.95 8.05
CA GLU A 143 -11.95 2.84 9.50
C GLU A 143 -11.17 1.57 9.92
N TYR A 144 -10.51 1.65 11.07
CA TYR A 144 -10.01 0.46 11.75
C TYR A 144 -11.19 -0.36 12.26
N GLU A 145 -11.20 -1.65 11.93
CA GLU A 145 -12.29 -2.57 12.26
C GLU A 145 -11.81 -3.60 13.28
N TRP A 146 -12.61 -3.81 14.33
CA TRP A 146 -12.46 -4.94 15.25
C TRP A 146 -13.45 -6.03 14.82
N THR A 147 -12.95 -7.19 14.39
CA THR A 147 -13.79 -8.18 13.68
C THR A 147 -14.57 -9.13 14.58
N GLU A 148 -14.27 -9.14 15.87
CA GLU A 148 -14.95 -10.00 16.87
C GLU A 148 -15.43 -9.16 18.06
N SER A 149 -14.52 -8.51 18.77
CA SER A 149 -14.85 -7.55 19.84
C SER A 149 -13.77 -6.48 19.97
N GLY A 150 -14.10 -5.36 20.61
CA GLY A 150 -13.20 -4.24 20.79
C GLY A 150 -12.67 -4.08 22.23
N PRO A 151 -11.54 -3.38 22.40
CA PRO A 151 -10.96 -3.05 23.71
C PRO A 151 -11.82 -2.08 24.54
N ASP A 152 -12.90 -1.54 23.96
CA ASP A 152 -13.91 -0.72 24.64
C ASP A 152 -14.90 -1.55 25.46
N VAL A 153 -15.07 -2.84 25.12
CA VAL A 153 -16.00 -3.76 25.80
C VAL A 153 -15.32 -4.93 26.51
N VAL A 154 -14.16 -5.39 26.03
CA VAL A 154 -13.43 -6.52 26.63
C VAL A 154 -12.47 -6.02 27.70
N PRO A 155 -12.65 -6.41 28.98
CA PRO A 155 -11.69 -6.07 30.03
C PRO A 155 -10.31 -6.68 29.78
N LEU A 156 -9.24 -5.93 30.08
CA LEU A 156 -7.85 -6.41 29.96
C LEU A 156 -7.61 -7.73 30.71
N ALA A 157 -8.29 -7.92 31.85
CA ALA A 157 -8.14 -9.10 32.69
C ALA A 157 -8.65 -10.40 32.02
N ASP A 158 -9.54 -10.26 31.03
CA ASP A 158 -10.18 -11.37 30.32
C ASP A 158 -9.39 -11.78 29.07
N LEU A 159 -8.37 -11.00 28.69
CA LEU A 159 -7.47 -11.38 27.60
C LEU A 159 -6.54 -12.53 28.02
N PRO A 160 -6.21 -13.43 27.09
CA PRO A 160 -5.26 -14.50 27.33
C PRO A 160 -3.92 -13.94 27.86
N PRO A 161 -3.41 -14.45 29.01
CA PRO A 161 -2.13 -14.04 29.52
C PRO A 161 -0.99 -14.62 28.66
N THR A 162 0.03 -13.82 28.41
CA THR A 162 1.25 -14.24 27.71
C THR A 162 2.51 -13.84 28.47
N THR A 163 3.62 -14.49 28.17
CA THR A 163 4.94 -14.25 28.77
C THR A 163 5.94 -13.87 27.69
N ALA A 164 7.06 -13.26 28.08
CA ALA A 164 8.13 -12.93 27.15
C ALA A 164 8.71 -14.19 26.48
N ALA A 165 8.71 -15.32 27.19
CA ALA A 165 9.15 -16.61 26.66
C ALA A 165 8.20 -17.15 25.57
N ALA A 166 6.88 -17.10 25.80
CA ALA A 166 5.89 -17.55 24.83
C ALA A 166 5.92 -16.70 23.55
N LEU A 167 6.02 -15.37 23.70
CA LEU A 167 6.12 -14.44 22.57
C LEU A 167 7.39 -14.65 21.74
N ARG A 168 8.55 -14.86 22.39
CA ARG A 168 9.79 -15.21 21.67
C ARG A 168 9.67 -16.53 20.92
N GLY A 169 9.03 -17.53 21.53
CA GLY A 169 8.74 -18.81 20.87
C GLY A 169 7.88 -18.62 19.62
N PHE A 170 6.81 -17.83 19.73
CA PHE A 170 5.97 -17.47 18.59
C PHE A 170 6.74 -16.71 17.51
N LEU A 171 7.51 -15.68 17.86
CA LEU A 171 8.30 -14.91 16.88
C LEU A 171 9.32 -15.78 16.13
N ALA A 172 9.99 -16.71 16.82
CA ALA A 172 10.90 -17.66 16.18
C ALA A 172 10.16 -18.59 15.20
N ALA A 173 8.97 -19.07 15.57
CA ALA A 173 8.14 -19.90 14.69
C ALA A 173 7.59 -19.10 13.50
N ALA A 174 7.22 -17.83 13.72
CA ALA A 174 6.77 -16.90 12.69
C ALA A 174 7.89 -16.61 11.68
N GLU A 175 9.09 -16.29 12.17
CA GLU A 175 10.27 -16.09 11.31
C GLU A 175 10.57 -17.35 10.49
N SER A 176 10.58 -18.53 11.11
CA SER A 176 10.77 -19.80 10.41
C SER A 176 9.73 -20.02 9.31
N THR A 177 8.47 -19.68 9.57
CA THR A 177 7.38 -19.77 8.59
C THR A 177 7.59 -18.80 7.42
N LEU A 178 7.95 -17.56 7.70
CA LEU A 178 8.21 -16.54 6.68
C LEU A 178 9.43 -16.89 5.83
N ARG A 179 10.52 -17.36 6.44
CA ARG A 179 11.72 -17.84 5.74
C ARG A 179 11.44 -19.08 4.91
N GLY A 180 10.63 -20.02 5.42
CA GLY A 180 10.16 -21.19 4.68
C GLY A 180 9.33 -20.84 3.45
N ALA A 181 8.69 -19.66 3.44
CA ALA A 181 8.01 -19.11 2.28
C ALA A 181 8.94 -18.32 1.33
N GLY A 182 10.26 -18.40 1.52
CA GLY A 182 11.26 -17.70 0.72
C GLY A 182 11.59 -16.29 1.21
N GLY A 183 11.18 -15.92 2.43
CA GLY A 183 11.50 -14.63 3.03
C GLY A 183 13.00 -14.49 3.31
N GLN A 184 13.60 -13.42 2.80
CA GLN A 184 15.01 -13.10 3.00
C GLN A 184 15.18 -11.66 3.50
N THR A 185 16.15 -11.45 4.38
CA THR A 185 16.58 -10.11 4.76
C THR A 185 17.26 -9.41 3.59
N GLU A 186 17.31 -8.08 3.61
CA GLU A 186 18.01 -7.29 2.58
C GLU A 186 19.50 -7.69 2.46
N LYS A 187 20.13 -8.01 3.59
CA LYS A 187 21.53 -8.48 3.63
C LYS A 187 21.73 -9.85 2.98
N GLU A 188 20.81 -10.80 3.19
CA GLU A 188 20.86 -12.13 2.59
C GLU A 188 20.65 -12.07 1.08
N ARG A 189 19.70 -11.24 0.61
CA ARG A 189 19.48 -10.98 -0.82
C ARG A 189 20.70 -10.38 -1.51
N ALA A 190 21.48 -9.59 -0.79
CA ALA A 190 22.73 -9.00 -1.28
C ALA A 190 23.93 -9.97 -1.27
N ALA A 191 23.80 -11.16 -0.66
CA ALA A 191 24.89 -12.13 -0.46
C ALA A 191 24.80 -13.38 -1.35
N GLU A 192 23.69 -13.61 -2.06
CA GLU A 192 23.61 -14.69 -3.08
C GLU A 192 24.48 -14.35 -4.30
N PRO A 193 25.22 -15.31 -4.87
CA PRO A 193 26.06 -15.07 -6.05
C PRO A 193 25.16 -14.78 -7.26
N GLU A 194 25.21 -13.54 -7.74
CA GLU A 194 24.46 -13.14 -8.94
C GLU A 194 24.89 -13.96 -10.17
N PRO A 195 23.97 -14.37 -11.06
CA PRO A 195 24.33 -14.73 -12.42
C PRO A 195 24.99 -13.53 -13.13
N GLU A 196 25.93 -13.80 -14.05
CA GLU A 196 26.77 -12.78 -14.72
C GLU A 196 26.01 -11.52 -15.20
N PRO A 197 26.63 -10.34 -15.11
CA PRO A 197 25.93 -9.07 -15.01
C PRO A 197 25.36 -8.62 -16.35
N THR A 198 24.04 -8.69 -16.50
CA THR A 198 23.33 -7.74 -17.38
C THR A 198 23.15 -6.44 -16.61
N ILE A 199 23.96 -5.45 -16.97
CA ILE A 199 23.90 -4.07 -16.48
C ILE A 199 22.46 -3.55 -16.58
N ASN A 200 21.79 -3.40 -15.43
CA ASN A 200 20.84 -2.31 -15.20
C ASN A 200 20.69 -2.02 -13.70
N PRO A 201 20.46 -0.75 -13.33
CA PRO A 201 20.87 -0.19 -12.06
C PRO A 201 19.74 -0.17 -11.02
N ALA A 202 20.18 0.03 -9.77
CA ALA A 202 19.36 0.21 -8.58
C ALA A 202 18.15 1.15 -8.74
N ARG A 203 17.09 0.83 -7.98
CA ARG A 203 15.91 1.66 -7.76
C ARG A 203 16.32 3.09 -7.36
N PRO A 204 15.82 4.14 -8.02
CA PRO A 204 16.24 5.52 -7.75
C PRO A 204 15.58 6.06 -6.47
N LYS A 205 16.40 6.47 -5.49
CA LYS A 205 16.05 7.58 -4.58
C LYS A 205 16.44 8.88 -5.28
N HIS A 206 15.45 9.72 -5.56
CA HIS A 206 15.50 11.10 -6.08
C HIS A 206 16.45 11.39 -7.27
N GLY A 207 15.83 11.82 -8.38
CA GLY A 207 16.36 12.81 -9.32
C GLY A 207 17.65 12.45 -10.06
N ALA A 208 17.52 11.92 -11.27
CA ALA A 208 18.63 11.70 -12.19
C ALA A 208 19.35 13.03 -12.52
N GLY A 209 20.65 13.08 -12.25
CA GLY A 209 21.58 14.15 -12.65
C GLY A 209 22.15 15.01 -11.52
N GLY A 210 21.45 15.14 -10.39
CA GLY A 210 21.95 15.90 -9.22
C GLY A 210 22.60 15.02 -8.15
N ASN A 211 22.08 13.81 -7.93
CA ASN A 211 22.41 13.01 -6.75
C ASN A 211 23.86 12.50 -6.72
N ALA A 212 24.45 12.16 -7.87
CA ALA A 212 25.83 11.66 -7.93
C ALA A 212 26.88 12.71 -7.53
N PHE A 213 26.66 13.98 -7.90
CA PHE A 213 27.53 15.09 -7.51
C PHE A 213 27.53 15.29 -5.99
N PHE A 214 26.36 15.40 -5.38
CA PHE A 214 26.23 15.59 -3.94
C PHE A 214 26.80 14.41 -3.12
N GLN A 215 26.62 13.18 -3.62
CA GLN A 215 27.21 11.98 -3.01
C GLN A 215 28.74 12.02 -3.06
N GLU A 216 29.32 12.41 -4.20
CA GLU A 216 30.77 12.50 -4.37
C GLU A 216 31.38 13.61 -3.50
N VAL A 217 30.72 14.77 -3.39
CA VAL A 217 31.15 15.85 -2.49
C VAL A 217 31.12 15.39 -1.03
N ASN A 218 30.03 14.77 -0.58
CA ASN A 218 29.94 14.23 0.79
C ASN A 218 31.03 13.18 1.06
N ARG A 219 31.30 12.29 0.10
CA ARG A 219 32.35 11.26 0.21
C ARG A 219 33.74 11.89 0.36
N ARG A 220 34.07 12.91 -0.45
CA ARG A 220 35.35 13.62 -0.35
C ARG A 220 35.48 14.42 0.94
N ALA A 221 34.40 15.07 1.37
CA ALA A 221 34.37 15.83 2.63
C ALA A 221 34.57 14.94 3.86
N LEU A 222 34.04 13.71 3.87
CA LEU A 222 34.30 12.73 4.94
C LEU A 222 35.73 12.18 4.91
N ALA A 223 36.33 12.04 3.72
CA ALA A 223 37.70 11.59 3.56
C ALA A 223 38.74 12.62 4.04
N ASP A 224 38.41 13.91 4.00
CA ASP A 224 39.27 15.00 4.45
C ASP A 224 38.52 15.99 5.35
N LEU A 225 38.18 15.54 6.56
CA LEU A 225 37.49 16.36 7.56
C LEU A 225 38.32 17.57 8.01
N GLY A 226 39.65 17.45 8.00
CA GLY A 226 40.56 18.51 8.44
C GLY A 226 40.52 19.75 7.55
N ALA A 227 40.18 19.59 6.28
CA ALA A 227 40.13 20.69 5.31
C ALA A 227 38.97 21.67 5.53
N TRP A 228 37.84 21.25 6.12
CA TRP A 228 36.63 22.07 6.20
C TRP A 228 36.00 22.14 7.59
N PHE A 229 36.03 21.05 8.36
CA PHE A 229 35.30 20.96 9.64
C PHE A 229 35.82 21.95 10.70
N PRO A 230 37.14 22.15 10.88
CA PRO A 230 37.67 23.14 11.82
C PRO A 230 37.48 24.58 11.34
N GLY A 231 37.39 24.78 10.02
CA GLY A 231 37.08 26.08 9.43
C GLY A 231 35.66 26.53 9.75
N LEU A 232 34.73 25.57 9.81
CA LEU A 232 33.33 25.80 10.20
C LEU A 232 33.15 25.86 11.73
N PHE A 233 33.90 25.04 12.46
CA PHE A 233 33.86 24.94 13.92
C PHE A 233 35.27 25.10 14.52
N PRO A 234 35.73 26.33 14.82
CA PRO A 234 37.10 26.59 15.27
C PRO A 234 37.49 25.92 16.60
N LYS A 235 36.50 25.49 17.38
CA LYS A 235 36.68 24.76 18.65
C LYS A 235 36.46 23.25 18.53
N ALA A 236 36.28 22.73 17.31
CA ALA A 236 36.17 21.29 17.11
C ALA A 236 37.49 20.61 17.45
N GLU A 237 37.40 19.46 18.12
CA GLU A 237 38.55 18.65 18.51
C GLU A 237 38.52 17.32 17.77
N GLN A 238 39.69 16.90 17.27
CA GLN A 238 39.85 15.58 16.67
C GLN A 238 40.09 14.53 17.76
N GLN A 239 39.28 13.48 17.78
CA GLN A 239 39.37 12.39 18.75
C GLN A 239 40.52 11.42 18.39
N PRO A 240 41.54 11.25 19.27
CA PRO A 240 42.62 10.32 19.03
C PRO A 240 42.10 8.87 18.96
N GLY A 241 42.37 8.17 17.85
CA GLY A 241 42.03 6.76 17.66
C GLY A 241 40.91 6.49 16.65
N THR A 242 39.84 7.30 16.62
CA THR A 242 38.75 7.17 15.64
C THR A 242 38.90 8.13 14.45
N GLY A 243 39.67 9.21 14.62
CA GLY A 243 39.82 10.26 13.61
C GLY A 243 38.57 11.13 13.42
N ALA A 244 37.54 10.92 14.26
CA ALA A 244 36.32 11.71 14.26
C ALA A 244 36.59 13.12 14.78
N TRP A 245 35.92 14.10 14.19
CA TRP A 245 35.90 15.47 14.69
C TRP A 245 34.64 15.70 15.51
N ARG A 246 34.77 16.33 16.67
CA ARG A 246 33.67 16.57 17.61
C ARG A 246 33.63 18.03 18.00
N VAL A 247 32.44 18.61 18.04
CA VAL A 247 32.21 19.98 18.53
C VAL A 247 31.16 19.94 19.63
N HIS A 248 31.50 20.55 20.76
CA HIS A 248 30.62 20.55 21.92
C HIS A 248 29.37 21.37 21.66
N SER A 249 28.23 20.92 22.20
CA SER A 249 26.96 21.65 22.03
C SER A 249 27.02 23.10 22.54
N ALA A 250 27.78 23.37 23.60
CA ALA A 250 27.98 24.73 24.08
C ALA A 250 28.67 25.64 23.03
N ASP A 251 29.56 25.08 22.21
CA ASP A 251 30.30 25.81 21.17
C ASP A 251 29.49 26.00 19.89
N LEU A 252 28.42 25.23 19.72
CA LEU A 252 27.39 25.43 18.69
C LEU A 252 26.34 26.48 19.11
N GLY A 253 26.46 27.10 20.29
CA GLY A 253 25.52 28.12 20.77
C GLY A 253 24.12 27.57 21.07
N ARG A 254 24.00 26.26 21.33
CA ARG A 254 22.74 25.56 21.60
C ARG A 254 22.76 24.94 23.01
N GLY A 255 21.57 24.83 23.62
CA GLY A 255 21.40 24.26 24.96
C GLY A 255 21.20 22.75 24.99
N LEU A 256 21.97 21.99 24.21
CA LEU A 256 21.92 20.52 24.20
C LEU A 256 23.10 19.94 24.99
N GLU A 257 22.94 18.75 25.57
CA GLU A 257 23.99 18.10 26.38
C GLU A 257 25.00 17.32 25.53
N GLU A 258 24.57 16.80 24.39
CA GLU A 258 25.38 15.89 23.55
C GLU A 258 25.90 16.60 22.29
N ASP A 259 27.05 16.15 21.81
CA ASP A 259 27.86 16.87 20.81
C ASP A 259 27.48 16.52 19.37
N LEU A 260 27.93 17.35 18.42
CA LEU A 260 27.96 16.98 17.01
C LEU A 260 29.29 16.27 16.73
N SER A 261 29.23 15.12 16.08
CA SER A 261 30.39 14.32 15.71
C SER A 261 30.38 14.00 14.22
N MET A 262 31.54 14.03 13.58
CA MET A 262 31.74 13.67 12.19
C MET A 262 32.84 12.61 12.07
N HIS A 263 32.48 11.40 11.68
CA HIS A 263 33.39 10.27 11.55
C HIS A 263 33.76 10.03 10.07
N PRO A 264 35.05 9.80 9.74
CA PRO A 264 35.49 9.68 8.35
C PRO A 264 34.86 8.50 7.58
N THR A 265 34.47 7.43 8.29
CA THR A 265 33.84 6.23 7.68
C THR A 265 32.37 6.02 8.05
N GLU A 266 31.91 6.56 9.18
CA GLU A 266 30.55 6.31 9.70
C GLU A 266 29.59 7.47 9.41
N GLY A 267 30.12 8.60 8.93
CA GLY A 267 29.35 9.81 8.63
C GLY A 267 29.16 10.72 9.84
N GLY A 268 28.26 11.69 9.71
CA GLY A 268 27.95 12.65 10.75
C GLY A 268 26.78 12.20 11.62
N GLN A 269 26.88 12.49 12.90
CA GLN A 269 25.83 12.26 13.87
C GLN A 269 25.78 13.45 14.83
N ASP A 270 24.60 14.07 14.90
CA ASP A 270 24.28 14.98 15.97
C ASP A 270 23.70 14.17 17.12
N PHE A 271 24.45 14.00 18.22
CA PHE A 271 23.98 13.22 19.36
C PHE A 271 22.91 13.97 20.15
N GLY A 272 22.90 15.31 20.09
CA GLY A 272 21.91 16.12 20.78
C GLY A 272 20.51 16.01 20.18
N THR A 273 20.41 15.92 18.85
CA THR A 273 19.13 15.72 18.13
C THR A 273 18.85 14.25 17.79
N ARG A 274 19.87 13.39 17.89
CA ARG A 274 19.87 11.99 17.45
C ARG A 274 19.60 11.83 15.96
N GLU A 275 20.01 12.82 15.16
CA GLU A 275 19.89 12.80 13.71
C GLU A 275 21.26 12.55 13.06
N SER A 276 21.27 11.64 12.08
CA SER A 276 22.44 11.48 11.21
C SER A 276 22.48 12.64 10.23
N CYS A 277 23.67 13.17 9.97
CA CYS A 277 23.88 14.31 9.09
C CYS A 277 25.04 14.04 8.13
N SER A 278 24.92 14.55 6.90
CA SER A 278 26.03 14.56 5.94
C SER A 278 26.85 15.86 6.06
N PRO A 279 28.08 15.91 5.52
CA PRO A 279 28.83 17.16 5.41
C PRO A 279 28.03 18.32 4.81
N ILE A 280 27.25 18.07 3.75
CA ILE A 280 26.37 19.08 3.13
C ILE A 280 25.31 19.56 4.12
N ASP A 281 24.66 18.68 4.89
CA ASP A 281 23.66 19.09 5.89
C ASP A 281 24.29 19.95 6.98
N VAL A 282 25.51 19.62 7.42
CA VAL A 282 26.26 20.40 8.41
C VAL A 282 26.61 21.79 7.89
N VAL A 283 27.01 21.92 6.63
CA VAL A 283 27.29 23.22 6.00
C VAL A 283 26.01 24.02 5.75
N MET A 284 24.89 23.37 5.45
CA MET A 284 23.60 24.06 5.35
C MET A 284 23.15 24.63 6.70
N GLU A 285 23.24 23.83 7.75
CA GLU A 285 22.77 24.24 9.08
C GLU A 285 23.69 25.28 9.73
N TRP A 286 25.01 25.12 9.59
CA TRP A 286 25.99 25.92 10.33
C TRP A 286 26.86 26.83 9.47
N GLY A 287 26.95 26.56 8.16
CA GLY A 287 27.76 27.33 7.19
C GLY A 287 26.99 28.42 6.46
N GLY A 288 25.68 28.56 6.71
CA GLY A 288 24.86 29.63 6.14
C GLY A 288 24.51 29.46 4.66
N ALA A 289 24.73 28.27 4.09
CA ALA A 289 24.35 27.96 2.72
C ALA A 289 22.82 27.88 2.57
N ALA A 290 22.24 28.60 1.60
CA ALA A 290 20.79 28.70 1.45
C ALA A 290 20.15 27.43 0.86
N ASN A 291 20.96 26.57 0.24
CA ASN A 291 20.52 25.34 -0.40
C ASN A 291 21.66 24.31 -0.51
N PRO A 292 21.36 23.04 -0.83
CA PRO A 292 22.38 21.99 -0.93
C PRO A 292 23.48 22.25 -1.98
N GLN A 293 23.17 22.99 -3.05
CA GLN A 293 24.14 23.31 -4.12
C GLN A 293 25.21 24.27 -3.61
N GLU A 294 24.81 25.34 -2.93
CA GLU A 294 25.74 26.28 -2.29
C GLU A 294 26.60 25.59 -1.24
N ALA A 295 26.02 24.71 -0.41
CA ALA A 295 26.75 23.95 0.59
C ALA A 295 27.79 23.01 -0.04
N ALA A 296 27.41 22.31 -1.12
CA ALA A 296 28.32 21.44 -1.86
C ALA A 296 29.45 22.21 -2.57
N PHE A 297 29.16 23.37 -3.15
CA PHE A 297 30.19 24.23 -3.77
C PHE A 297 31.17 24.78 -2.74
N TRP A 298 30.67 25.18 -1.57
CA TRP A 298 31.51 25.61 -0.47
C TRP A 298 32.45 24.48 -0.01
N LEU A 299 31.95 23.24 0.11
CA LEU A 299 32.78 22.07 0.42
C LEU A 299 33.81 21.81 -0.68
N CYS A 300 33.45 21.92 -1.96
CA CYS A 300 34.40 21.82 -3.07
C CYS A 300 35.55 22.82 -2.92
N GLU A 301 35.24 24.09 -2.57
CA GLU A 301 36.24 25.12 -2.32
C GLU A 301 37.18 24.76 -1.17
N GLN A 302 36.65 24.34 -0.01
CA GLN A 302 37.48 23.95 1.14
C GLN A 302 38.37 22.73 0.84
N LEU A 303 37.87 21.78 0.04
CA LEU A 303 38.60 20.58 -0.37
C LEU A 303 39.56 20.82 -1.54
N SER A 304 39.66 22.06 -2.05
CA SER A 304 40.46 22.40 -3.23
C SER A 304 40.15 21.52 -4.46
N VAL A 305 38.88 21.17 -4.66
CA VAL A 305 38.38 20.43 -5.83
C VAL A 305 37.39 21.28 -6.60
N THR A 306 37.32 21.14 -7.92
CA THR A 306 36.28 21.82 -8.69
C THR A 306 34.95 21.05 -8.56
N PRO A 307 33.79 21.72 -8.67
CA PRO A 307 32.52 21.00 -8.78
C PRO A 307 32.53 19.96 -9.90
N GLU A 308 33.17 20.27 -11.04
CA GLU A 308 33.32 19.39 -12.20
C GLU A 308 34.08 18.10 -11.86
N ASP A 309 35.13 18.18 -11.03
CA ASP A 309 35.87 17.01 -10.52
C ASP A 309 34.98 16.09 -9.67
N CYS A 310 33.91 16.64 -9.10
CA CYS A 310 32.90 15.89 -8.34
C CYS A 310 31.71 15.46 -9.22
N GLY A 311 31.78 15.69 -10.53
CA GLY A 311 30.72 15.34 -11.47
C GLY A 311 29.66 16.40 -11.67
N TRP A 312 29.86 17.62 -11.16
CA TRP A 312 29.01 18.76 -11.49
C TRP A 312 29.09 19.05 -12.99
N ARG A 313 27.93 19.30 -13.59
CA ARG A 313 27.85 19.83 -14.95
C ARG A 313 26.91 21.00 -14.88
N GLU A 314 27.40 22.19 -15.18
CA GLU A 314 26.53 23.35 -15.34
C GLU A 314 25.43 22.98 -16.34
N LYS A 315 24.17 23.26 -15.96
CA LYS A 315 23.11 23.35 -16.96
C LYS A 315 23.62 24.39 -17.95
N ARG A 316 23.96 23.96 -19.18
CA ARG A 316 24.08 24.88 -20.31
C ARG A 316 22.89 25.82 -20.18
N GLU A 317 23.18 27.11 -20.05
CA GLU A 317 22.15 28.13 -20.15
C GLU A 317 21.30 27.73 -21.34
N ARG A 318 19.99 27.60 -21.09
CA ARG A 318 19.05 27.68 -22.18
C ARG A 318 19.29 29.06 -22.77
N GLN A 319 20.20 29.14 -23.74
CA GLN A 319 20.07 30.12 -24.80
C GLN A 319 18.59 30.10 -25.13
N GLN A 320 18.01 31.29 -25.13
CA GLN A 320 16.67 31.57 -25.64
C GLN A 320 16.64 31.12 -27.11
N SER A 321 16.65 29.81 -27.34
CA SER A 321 16.17 29.18 -28.55
C SER A 321 14.68 29.43 -28.52
N GLY A 322 14.21 30.09 -29.57
CA GLY A 322 12.99 30.88 -29.56
C GLY A 322 11.80 30.19 -28.93
N LYS A 323 10.98 31.01 -28.29
CA LYS A 323 9.58 30.75 -27.89
C LYS A 323 8.65 30.32 -29.05
N GLY A 324 9.18 29.85 -30.18
CA GLY A 324 8.44 29.41 -31.36
C GLY A 324 8.95 28.04 -31.82
N SER A 325 8.23 26.99 -31.44
CA SER A 325 8.03 25.76 -32.26
C SER A 325 7.43 24.59 -31.47
N ARG A 326 7.40 24.59 -30.12
CA ARG A 326 6.71 23.53 -29.35
C ARG A 326 5.21 23.77 -29.11
N LYS A 327 4.70 24.98 -29.35
CA LYS A 327 3.27 25.30 -29.18
C LYS A 327 2.37 24.70 -30.27
N ASP A 328 2.92 24.31 -31.41
CA ASP A 328 2.09 23.95 -32.57
C ASP A 328 1.56 22.50 -32.54
N ASN A 329 1.89 21.70 -31.51
CA ASN A 329 1.38 20.32 -31.39
C ASN A 329 1.15 19.84 -29.94
N ALA A 330 1.02 20.78 -28.99
CA ALA A 330 0.66 20.47 -27.61
C ALA A 330 -0.83 20.05 -27.56
N PRO A 331 -1.20 18.96 -26.87
CA PRO A 331 -2.60 18.57 -26.79
C PRO A 331 -3.43 19.65 -26.05
N ALA A 332 -4.61 19.97 -26.57
CA ALA A 332 -5.47 21.04 -26.06
C ALA A 332 -5.86 20.89 -24.57
N TRP A 333 -5.86 19.66 -24.05
CA TRP A 333 -6.17 19.41 -22.65
C TRP A 333 -5.13 19.97 -21.67
N LEU A 334 -3.90 20.27 -22.12
CA LEU A 334 -2.87 20.89 -21.27
C LEU A 334 -3.25 22.31 -20.82
N GLU A 335 -4.05 23.04 -21.61
CA GLU A 335 -4.50 24.39 -21.25
C GLU A 335 -5.41 24.40 -20.02
N HIS A 336 -6.01 23.24 -19.72
CA HIS A 336 -6.91 23.04 -18.59
C HIS A 336 -6.18 22.46 -17.36
N CYS A 337 -4.87 22.23 -17.46
CA CYS A 337 -4.08 21.69 -16.36
C CYS A 337 -3.73 22.76 -15.32
N GLN A 338 -3.70 22.35 -14.05
CA GLN A 338 -3.13 23.13 -12.96
C GLN A 338 -1.61 23.25 -13.15
N THR A 339 -1.09 24.45 -13.01
CA THR A 339 0.34 24.74 -13.15
C THR A 339 1.00 25.02 -11.80
N ASP A 340 2.31 24.87 -11.73
CA ASP A 340 3.11 25.37 -10.62
C ASP A 340 3.39 26.89 -10.75
N ARG A 341 4.29 27.42 -9.92
CA ARG A 341 4.66 28.84 -9.91
C ARG A 341 5.46 29.26 -11.14
N GLU A 342 6.08 28.31 -11.85
CA GLU A 342 6.87 28.53 -13.06
C GLU A 342 6.00 28.43 -14.32
N GLY A 343 4.74 28.03 -14.16
CA GLY A 343 3.78 27.85 -15.26
C GLY A 343 3.79 26.43 -15.85
N ASP A 344 4.53 25.50 -15.25
CA ASP A 344 4.62 24.12 -15.74
C ASP A 344 3.44 23.27 -15.23
N PRO A 345 2.83 22.42 -16.08
CA PRO A 345 1.77 21.50 -15.65
C PRO A 345 2.21 20.55 -14.53
N ARG A 346 1.41 20.45 -13.47
CA ARG A 346 1.69 19.55 -12.33
C ARG A 346 1.45 18.08 -12.68
N GLY A 347 2.29 17.19 -12.17
CA GLY A 347 2.10 15.74 -12.24
C GLY A 347 1.12 15.18 -11.20
N ASN A 348 -0.08 15.76 -11.10
CA ASN A 348 -1.07 15.40 -10.07
C ASN A 348 -2.29 14.65 -10.66
N LEU A 349 -3.12 14.07 -9.79
CA LEU A 349 -4.30 13.30 -10.19
C LEU A 349 -5.27 14.10 -11.05
N PHE A 350 -5.48 15.39 -10.71
CA PHE A 350 -6.38 16.28 -11.46
C PHE A 350 -5.96 16.43 -12.93
N ASN A 351 -4.69 16.71 -13.18
CA ASN A 351 -4.16 16.88 -14.53
C ASN A 351 -4.16 15.56 -15.30
N THR A 352 -3.80 14.45 -14.64
CA THR A 352 -3.87 13.12 -15.24
C THR A 352 -5.30 12.76 -15.65
N MET A 353 -6.30 13.00 -14.80
CA MET A 353 -7.70 12.79 -15.15
C MET A 353 -8.19 13.73 -16.26
N THR A 354 -7.68 14.96 -16.31
CA THR A 354 -7.96 15.89 -17.42
C THR A 354 -7.51 15.29 -18.75
N ALA A 355 -6.29 14.75 -18.81
CA ALA A 355 -5.80 14.05 -19.99
C ALA A 355 -6.61 12.79 -20.32
N LEU A 356 -6.91 11.94 -19.33
CA LEU A 356 -7.68 10.70 -19.54
C LEU A 356 -9.12 10.93 -19.98
N ARG A 357 -9.71 12.09 -19.70
CA ARG A 357 -11.06 12.46 -20.14
C ARG A 357 -11.07 13.11 -21.51
N ALA A 358 -10.06 13.92 -21.83
CA ALA A 358 -10.07 14.80 -22.99
C ALA A 358 -9.18 14.34 -24.16
N ASP A 359 -8.14 13.53 -23.94
CA ASP A 359 -7.31 13.04 -25.03
C ASP A 359 -8.09 12.00 -25.88
N PRO A 360 -8.25 12.21 -27.20
CA PRO A 360 -8.99 11.28 -28.05
C PRO A 360 -8.45 9.85 -28.02
N HIS A 361 -7.14 9.67 -27.76
CA HIS A 361 -6.51 8.37 -27.71
C HIS A 361 -6.64 7.67 -26.35
N LEU A 362 -7.08 8.39 -25.31
CA LEU A 362 -7.20 7.85 -23.94
C LEU A 362 -8.65 7.83 -23.44
N SER A 363 -9.51 8.69 -23.99
CA SER A 363 -10.86 8.93 -23.47
C SER A 363 -11.71 7.66 -23.37
N ASP A 364 -11.50 6.67 -24.23
CA ASP A 364 -12.20 5.39 -24.29
C ASP A 364 -11.35 4.16 -24.00
N LEU A 365 -10.12 4.38 -23.55
CA LEU A 365 -9.12 3.34 -23.34
C LEU A 365 -9.40 2.45 -22.11
N LEU A 366 -10.10 3.00 -21.12
CA LEU A 366 -10.35 2.36 -19.83
C LEU A 366 -11.85 2.15 -19.64
N ALA A 367 -12.20 1.02 -19.02
CA ALA A 367 -13.56 0.69 -18.62
C ALA A 367 -13.54 -0.07 -17.31
N TYR A 368 -14.66 -0.14 -16.60
CA TYR A 368 -14.81 -0.99 -15.42
C TYR A 368 -15.92 -2.00 -15.67
N ASP A 369 -15.57 -3.29 -15.63
CA ASP A 369 -16.56 -4.36 -15.74
C ASP A 369 -17.14 -4.60 -14.35
N GLU A 370 -18.41 -4.22 -14.16
CA GLU A 370 -19.12 -4.38 -12.88
C GLU A 370 -19.33 -5.86 -12.50
N MET A 371 -19.42 -6.74 -13.49
CA MET A 371 -19.61 -8.17 -13.26
C MET A 371 -18.29 -8.81 -12.81
N LEU A 372 -17.20 -8.53 -13.51
CA LEU A 372 -15.85 -9.00 -13.18
C LEU A 372 -15.23 -8.26 -11.98
N ARG A 373 -15.70 -7.05 -11.69
CA ARG A 373 -15.19 -6.13 -10.67
C ARG A 373 -13.71 -5.77 -10.89
N ALA A 374 -13.35 -5.46 -12.13
CA ALA A 374 -11.98 -5.15 -12.53
C ALA A 374 -11.91 -3.97 -13.50
N GLU A 375 -10.84 -3.19 -13.40
CA GLU A 375 -10.45 -2.21 -14.41
C GLU A 375 -9.95 -2.93 -15.66
N LEU A 376 -10.57 -2.60 -16.79
CA LEU A 376 -10.21 -3.13 -18.09
C LEU A 376 -9.48 -2.09 -18.93
N LEU A 377 -8.53 -2.60 -19.70
CA LEU A 377 -7.96 -1.94 -20.85
C LEU A 377 -8.71 -2.42 -22.10
N THR A 378 -9.41 -1.52 -22.79
CA THR A 378 -10.27 -1.85 -23.95
C THR A 378 -9.50 -2.06 -25.24
N ARG A 379 -8.28 -1.51 -25.31
CA ARG A 379 -7.32 -1.62 -26.42
C ARG A 379 -5.92 -1.24 -25.94
N PRO A 380 -4.84 -1.56 -26.66
CA PRO A 380 -3.49 -1.20 -26.21
C PRO A 380 -3.31 0.30 -26.00
N VAL A 381 -2.46 0.65 -25.02
CA VAL A 381 -2.00 2.03 -24.83
C VAL A 381 -1.32 2.50 -26.13
N PRO A 382 -1.63 3.69 -26.66
CA PRO A 382 -1.03 4.18 -27.89
C PRO A 382 0.50 4.15 -27.85
N ALA A 383 1.11 3.69 -28.95
CA ALA A 383 2.56 3.50 -29.08
C ALA A 383 3.20 2.45 -28.15
N SER A 384 2.41 1.63 -27.46
CA SER A 384 2.94 0.42 -26.80
C SER A 384 3.35 -0.64 -27.82
N LEU A 385 4.37 -1.44 -27.49
CA LEU A 385 4.87 -2.53 -28.35
C LEU A 385 4.00 -3.80 -28.29
N ARG A 386 2.84 -3.75 -27.63
CA ARG A 386 1.97 -4.92 -27.43
C ARG A 386 1.01 -5.09 -28.62
N PRO A 387 0.75 -6.34 -29.06
CA PRO A 387 -0.25 -6.60 -30.08
C PRO A 387 -1.66 -6.19 -29.61
N PRO A 388 -2.59 -5.88 -30.53
CA PRO A 388 -3.99 -5.63 -30.18
C PRO A 388 -4.61 -6.89 -29.57
N GLU A 389 -4.77 -6.89 -28.26
CA GLU A 389 -5.53 -7.91 -27.54
C GLU A 389 -6.99 -7.45 -27.37
N GLU A 390 -7.88 -8.41 -27.21
CA GLU A 390 -9.25 -8.17 -26.73
C GLU A 390 -9.23 -7.44 -25.38
N ALA A 391 -10.35 -6.82 -25.03
CA ALA A 391 -10.48 -6.10 -23.76
C ALA A 391 -10.10 -7.02 -22.58
N ARG A 392 -9.18 -6.58 -21.73
CA ARG A 392 -8.64 -7.39 -20.64
C ARG A 392 -8.36 -6.59 -19.38
N PRO A 393 -8.24 -7.22 -18.21
CA PRO A 393 -7.80 -6.55 -16.99
C PRO A 393 -6.49 -5.80 -17.21
N ILE A 394 -6.41 -4.60 -16.62
CA ILE A 394 -5.20 -3.78 -16.69
C ILE A 394 -4.06 -4.44 -15.91
N GLN A 395 -2.84 -4.30 -16.43
CA GLN A 395 -1.62 -4.77 -15.80
C GLN A 395 -0.70 -3.59 -15.45
N ASP A 396 0.23 -3.81 -14.54
CA ASP A 396 1.18 -2.78 -14.09
C ASP A 396 2.06 -2.22 -15.24
N ALA A 397 2.32 -3.04 -16.28
CA ALA A 397 3.01 -2.61 -17.49
C ALA A 397 2.19 -1.61 -18.33
N ASP A 398 0.85 -1.74 -18.36
CA ASP A 398 -0.02 -0.79 -19.07
C ASP A 398 -0.03 0.56 -18.37
N VAL A 399 0.03 0.55 -17.04
CA VAL A 399 0.14 1.78 -16.22
C VAL A 399 1.47 2.48 -16.50
N SER A 400 2.57 1.74 -16.61
CA SER A 400 3.86 2.29 -17.03
C SER A 400 3.82 2.87 -18.44
N ALA A 401 3.19 2.20 -19.40
CA ALA A 401 3.02 2.72 -20.76
C ALA A 401 2.17 3.99 -20.80
N LEU A 402 1.09 4.04 -20.01
CA LEU A 402 0.23 5.20 -19.89
C LEU A 402 0.96 6.38 -19.22
N GLN A 403 1.78 6.11 -18.20
CA GLN A 403 2.65 7.10 -17.59
C GLN A 403 3.60 7.71 -18.60
N GLU A 404 4.30 6.87 -19.38
CA GLU A 404 5.21 7.34 -20.42
C GLU A 404 4.47 8.18 -21.47
N PHE A 405 3.29 7.74 -21.91
CA PHE A 405 2.46 8.48 -22.86
C PHE A 405 2.13 9.89 -22.34
N LEU A 406 1.69 9.99 -21.08
CA LEU A 406 1.33 11.27 -20.45
C LEU A 406 2.54 12.19 -20.27
N GLN A 407 3.70 11.64 -19.90
CA GLN A 407 4.95 12.40 -19.77
C GLN A 407 5.39 12.97 -21.11
N ARG A 408 5.37 12.16 -22.19
CA ARG A 408 5.68 12.61 -23.56
C ARG A 408 4.71 13.69 -24.06
N ARG A 409 3.50 13.75 -23.49
CA ARG A 409 2.43 14.69 -23.86
C ARG A 409 2.36 15.94 -22.97
N GLY A 410 3.32 16.17 -22.09
CA GLY A 410 3.47 17.42 -21.33
C GLY A 410 3.24 17.32 -19.82
N LEU A 411 2.81 16.17 -19.30
CA LEU A 411 2.79 15.91 -17.85
C LEU A 411 4.11 15.28 -17.39
N GLU A 412 5.23 15.98 -17.64
CA GLU A 412 6.60 15.44 -17.49
C GLU A 412 6.88 14.84 -16.10
N ARG A 413 6.23 15.36 -15.06
CA ARG A 413 6.46 14.97 -13.65
C ARG A 413 5.38 14.03 -13.09
N VAL A 414 4.49 13.47 -13.90
CA VAL A 414 3.47 12.54 -13.38
C VAL A 414 4.09 11.24 -12.87
N SER A 415 3.69 10.85 -11.66
CA SER A 415 4.17 9.64 -11.00
C SER A 415 3.33 8.42 -11.38
N LYS A 416 3.91 7.21 -11.27
CA LYS A 416 3.20 5.95 -11.54
C LYS A 416 2.00 5.75 -10.62
N ASP A 417 2.14 6.09 -9.34
CA ASP A 417 1.07 6.02 -8.35
C ASP A 417 -0.12 6.94 -8.73
N THR A 418 0.17 8.15 -9.19
CA THR A 418 -0.84 9.06 -9.70
C THR A 418 -1.58 8.49 -10.92
N VAL A 419 -0.87 7.76 -11.80
CA VAL A 419 -1.50 7.08 -12.95
C VAL A 419 -2.36 5.91 -12.49
N HIS A 420 -1.91 5.09 -11.52
CA HIS A 420 -2.73 4.02 -10.91
C HIS A 420 -4.05 4.58 -10.35
N GLN A 421 -3.99 5.65 -9.57
CA GLN A 421 -5.18 6.32 -9.03
C GLN A 421 -6.11 6.83 -10.15
N ALA A 422 -5.53 7.44 -11.19
CA ALA A 422 -6.29 7.98 -12.31
C ALA A 422 -6.94 6.88 -13.16
N VAL A 423 -6.26 5.74 -13.36
CA VAL A 423 -6.81 4.57 -14.05
C VAL A 423 -8.04 4.06 -13.31
N ALA A 424 -7.93 3.82 -12.00
CA ALA A 424 -9.03 3.31 -11.20
C ALA A 424 -10.25 4.25 -11.26
N LEU A 425 -10.02 5.57 -11.13
CA LEU A 425 -11.09 6.56 -11.21
C LEU A 425 -11.71 6.62 -12.62
N ARG A 426 -10.88 6.65 -13.67
CA ARG A 426 -11.36 6.73 -15.06
C ARG A 426 -12.11 5.48 -15.49
N ALA A 427 -11.65 4.30 -15.09
CA ALA A 427 -12.32 3.05 -15.35
C ALA A 427 -13.73 3.05 -14.74
N ARG A 428 -13.87 3.47 -13.47
CA ARG A 428 -15.17 3.55 -12.80
C ARG A 428 -16.14 4.55 -13.43
N GLU A 429 -15.66 5.68 -13.95
CA GLU A 429 -16.48 6.61 -14.75
C GLU A 429 -17.06 5.96 -16.02
N ARG A 430 -16.43 4.89 -16.49
CA ARG A 430 -16.78 4.12 -17.67
C ARG A 430 -17.17 2.69 -17.29
N GLY A 431 -17.91 2.57 -16.19
CA GLY A 431 -18.50 1.31 -15.74
C GLY A 431 -19.53 0.78 -16.73
N PHE A 432 -19.53 -0.53 -16.92
CA PHE A 432 -20.55 -1.25 -17.68
C PHE A 432 -20.79 -2.61 -17.04
N HIS A 433 -21.94 -3.23 -17.33
CA HIS A 433 -22.25 -4.56 -16.84
C HIS A 433 -22.58 -5.47 -18.02
N PRO A 434 -21.66 -6.35 -18.45
CA PRO A 434 -21.78 -7.05 -19.74
C PRO A 434 -23.07 -7.88 -19.88
N VAL A 435 -23.50 -8.54 -18.81
CA VAL A 435 -24.76 -9.31 -18.82
C VAL A 435 -26.01 -8.42 -18.89
N ARG A 436 -26.01 -7.26 -18.22
CA ARG A 436 -27.13 -6.30 -18.33
C ARG A 436 -27.19 -5.70 -19.72
N ASP A 437 -26.03 -5.36 -20.29
CA ASP A 437 -25.94 -4.80 -21.64
C ASP A 437 -26.45 -5.81 -22.67
N LEU A 438 -26.06 -7.08 -22.54
CA LEU A 438 -26.60 -8.18 -23.33
C LEU A 438 -28.13 -8.26 -23.19
N LEU A 439 -28.65 -8.41 -21.96
CA LEU A 439 -30.07 -8.64 -21.70
C LEU A 439 -30.94 -7.45 -22.13
N ASN A 440 -30.49 -6.22 -21.92
CA ASN A 440 -31.18 -5.00 -22.36
C ASN A 440 -31.17 -4.83 -23.89
N GLY A 441 -30.19 -5.43 -24.58
CA GLY A 441 -30.11 -5.44 -26.04
C GLY A 441 -31.01 -6.47 -26.73
N LEU A 442 -31.54 -7.45 -25.98
CA LEU A 442 -32.36 -8.52 -26.55
C LEU A 442 -33.74 -8.01 -26.99
N ARG A 443 -34.25 -8.59 -28.08
CA ARG A 443 -35.63 -8.41 -28.54
C ARG A 443 -36.33 -9.76 -28.50
N TRP A 444 -37.49 -9.79 -27.85
CA TRP A 444 -38.29 -11.01 -27.81
C TRP A 444 -38.82 -11.36 -29.20
N ASP A 445 -38.68 -12.62 -29.59
CA ASP A 445 -39.07 -13.14 -30.91
C ASP A 445 -40.54 -13.62 -30.97
N GLY A 446 -41.32 -13.38 -29.92
CA GLY A 446 -42.73 -13.75 -29.83
C GLY A 446 -43.00 -15.22 -29.53
N LYS A 447 -41.97 -16.07 -29.37
CA LYS A 447 -42.15 -17.51 -29.10
C LYS A 447 -41.95 -17.82 -27.62
N ALA A 448 -42.99 -18.35 -26.98
CA ALA A 448 -42.95 -18.73 -25.57
C ALA A 448 -42.15 -20.03 -25.37
N ARG A 449 -40.94 -19.92 -24.79
CA ARG A 449 -40.04 -21.06 -24.52
C ARG A 449 -39.73 -21.30 -23.05
N LEU A 450 -40.01 -20.34 -22.17
CA LEU A 450 -39.64 -20.39 -20.75
C LEU A 450 -40.21 -21.63 -20.02
N GLY A 451 -41.44 -22.03 -20.34
CA GLY A 451 -42.07 -23.19 -19.69
C GLY A 451 -41.67 -24.56 -20.28
N THR A 452 -40.95 -24.60 -21.41
CA THR A 452 -40.73 -25.86 -22.15
C THR A 452 -39.27 -26.19 -22.40
N TRP A 453 -38.32 -25.31 -22.05
CA TRP A 453 -36.91 -25.47 -22.41
C TRP A 453 -36.26 -26.73 -21.80
N LEU A 454 -36.58 -27.10 -20.56
CA LEU A 454 -36.08 -28.33 -19.92
C LEU A 454 -36.53 -29.58 -20.69
N HIS A 455 -37.80 -29.63 -21.08
CA HIS A 455 -38.32 -30.73 -21.88
C HIS A 455 -37.70 -30.74 -23.29
N THR A 456 -37.72 -29.59 -23.96
CA THR A 456 -37.34 -29.46 -25.38
C THR A 456 -35.85 -29.70 -25.61
N TYR A 457 -34.99 -29.22 -24.71
CA TYR A 457 -33.54 -29.24 -24.91
C TYR A 457 -32.81 -30.24 -24.02
N LEU A 458 -33.34 -30.57 -22.83
CA LEU A 458 -32.70 -31.50 -21.89
C LEU A 458 -33.42 -32.84 -21.77
N GLY A 459 -34.54 -33.03 -22.45
CA GLY A 459 -35.29 -34.29 -22.45
C GLY A 459 -36.01 -34.60 -21.14
N ALA A 460 -36.20 -33.60 -20.27
CA ALA A 460 -37.00 -33.76 -19.06
C ALA A 460 -38.46 -34.11 -19.42
N GLU A 461 -39.15 -34.83 -18.53
CA GLU A 461 -40.57 -35.14 -18.71
C GLU A 461 -41.39 -33.83 -18.80
N ALA A 462 -42.32 -33.76 -19.75
CA ALA A 462 -43.22 -32.63 -19.89
C ALA A 462 -44.33 -32.69 -18.83
N ASN A 463 -44.13 -31.98 -17.70
CA ASN A 463 -45.11 -31.90 -16.63
C ASN A 463 -45.11 -30.49 -15.99
N THR A 464 -46.09 -30.22 -15.12
CA THR A 464 -46.24 -28.89 -14.49
C THR A 464 -45.01 -28.53 -13.64
N TYR A 465 -44.39 -29.51 -12.99
CA TYR A 465 -43.23 -29.30 -12.14
C TYR A 465 -42.01 -28.84 -12.95
N THR A 466 -41.66 -29.55 -14.02
CA THR A 466 -40.52 -29.20 -14.89
C THR A 466 -40.74 -27.86 -15.58
N ALA A 467 -41.98 -27.54 -15.99
CA ALA A 467 -42.31 -26.22 -16.55
C ALA A 467 -42.08 -25.08 -15.53
N CYS A 468 -42.53 -25.26 -14.28
CA CYS A 468 -42.38 -24.26 -13.23
C CYS A 468 -40.92 -24.06 -12.83
N ILE A 469 -40.18 -25.14 -12.52
CA ILE A 469 -38.79 -25.02 -12.04
C ILE A 469 -37.86 -24.45 -13.12
N GLY A 470 -38.07 -24.84 -14.39
CA GLY A 470 -37.34 -24.29 -15.52
C GLY A 470 -37.60 -22.80 -15.74
N THR A 471 -38.85 -22.35 -15.55
CA THR A 471 -39.22 -20.94 -15.61
C THR A 471 -38.59 -20.15 -14.45
N MET A 472 -38.72 -20.65 -13.22
CA MET A 472 -38.16 -20.02 -12.03
C MET A 472 -36.65 -19.85 -12.12
N PHE A 473 -35.93 -20.86 -12.60
CA PHE A 473 -34.47 -20.82 -12.72
C PHE A 473 -34.00 -19.69 -13.66
N LEU A 474 -34.59 -19.58 -14.85
CA LEU A 474 -34.21 -18.53 -15.81
C LEU A 474 -34.59 -17.13 -15.31
N ILE A 475 -35.74 -16.98 -14.64
CA ILE A 475 -36.12 -15.72 -13.99
C ILE A 475 -35.11 -15.36 -12.89
N ALA A 476 -34.69 -16.32 -12.06
CA ALA A 476 -33.72 -16.10 -11.00
C ALA A 476 -32.36 -15.65 -11.56
N MET A 477 -31.88 -16.27 -12.65
CA MET A 477 -30.65 -15.86 -13.34
C MET A 477 -30.69 -14.39 -13.77
N VAL A 478 -31.81 -13.93 -14.33
CA VAL A 478 -32.00 -12.53 -14.73
C VAL A 478 -32.12 -11.62 -13.51
N ALA A 479 -32.93 -12.00 -12.51
CA ALA A 479 -33.15 -11.22 -11.31
C ALA A 479 -31.84 -10.95 -10.55
N ARG A 480 -30.95 -11.94 -10.42
CA ARG A 480 -29.65 -11.80 -9.74
C ARG A 480 -28.73 -10.76 -10.37
N VAL A 481 -28.86 -10.54 -11.67
CA VAL A 481 -28.08 -9.53 -12.41
C VAL A 481 -28.67 -8.12 -12.23
N PHE A 482 -30.00 -8.00 -12.28
CA PHE A 482 -30.69 -6.70 -12.16
C PHE A 482 -30.98 -6.26 -10.73
N GLN A 483 -30.98 -7.18 -9.77
CA GLN A 483 -31.23 -6.96 -8.35
C GLN A 483 -30.11 -7.59 -7.52
N PRO A 484 -28.90 -6.97 -7.49
CA PRO A 484 -27.79 -7.49 -6.70
C PRO A 484 -28.19 -7.72 -5.24
N GLY A 485 -27.85 -8.91 -4.72
CA GLY A 485 -28.22 -9.32 -3.36
C GLY A 485 -29.61 -9.97 -3.23
N CYS A 486 -30.41 -10.05 -4.30
CA CYS A 486 -31.67 -10.77 -4.24
C CYS A 486 -31.43 -12.26 -3.92
N LYS A 487 -32.29 -12.83 -3.07
CA LYS A 487 -32.19 -14.24 -2.67
C LYS A 487 -32.76 -15.13 -3.76
N ALA A 488 -32.09 -16.25 -4.02
CA ALA A 488 -32.58 -17.34 -4.86
C ALA A 488 -32.33 -18.64 -4.10
N ASP A 489 -33.37 -19.15 -3.43
CA ASP A 489 -33.26 -20.28 -2.50
C ASP A 489 -33.13 -21.65 -3.18
N TYR A 490 -33.52 -21.74 -4.44
CA TYR A 490 -33.59 -23.01 -5.17
C TYR A 490 -32.41 -23.18 -6.12
N MET A 491 -31.77 -24.35 -6.05
CA MET A 491 -30.75 -24.80 -7.00
C MET A 491 -31.37 -25.82 -7.96
N LEU A 492 -31.14 -25.66 -9.27
CA LEU A 492 -31.59 -26.62 -10.27
C LEU A 492 -30.61 -27.80 -10.31
N VAL A 493 -31.11 -29.01 -10.05
CA VAL A 493 -30.35 -30.25 -10.17
C VAL A 493 -30.72 -30.95 -11.48
N LEU A 494 -29.73 -31.22 -12.32
CA LEU A 494 -29.91 -31.94 -13.58
C LEU A 494 -29.50 -33.40 -13.41
N GLU A 495 -30.48 -34.30 -13.38
CA GLU A 495 -30.26 -35.75 -13.31
C GLU A 495 -30.33 -36.39 -14.71
N GLY A 496 -29.42 -37.32 -14.97
CA GLY A 496 -29.38 -38.07 -16.22
C GLY A 496 -28.06 -38.76 -16.44
N ALA A 497 -28.01 -39.67 -17.42
CA ALA A 497 -26.82 -40.46 -17.73
C ALA A 497 -25.55 -39.60 -17.90
N GLN A 498 -24.39 -40.19 -17.60
CA GLN A 498 -23.12 -39.57 -17.94
C GLN A 498 -23.04 -39.31 -19.44
N GLY A 499 -22.47 -38.19 -19.84
CA GLY A 499 -22.40 -37.79 -21.25
C GLY A 499 -23.70 -37.20 -21.83
N ALA A 500 -24.77 -37.03 -21.03
CA ALA A 500 -26.01 -36.37 -21.46
C ALA A 500 -25.89 -34.86 -21.75
N ARG A 501 -24.66 -34.32 -21.83
CA ARG A 501 -24.37 -32.90 -22.16
C ARG A 501 -24.95 -31.87 -21.18
N LYS A 502 -25.13 -32.24 -19.92
CA LYS A 502 -25.60 -31.36 -18.83
C LYS A 502 -24.74 -30.10 -18.70
N SER A 503 -23.43 -30.28 -18.57
CA SER A 503 -22.48 -29.17 -18.47
C SER A 503 -22.43 -28.31 -19.73
N THR A 504 -22.63 -28.91 -20.91
CA THR A 504 -22.76 -28.17 -22.17
C THR A 504 -23.99 -27.26 -22.17
N ALA A 505 -25.13 -27.72 -21.63
CA ALA A 505 -26.31 -26.88 -21.52
C ALA A 505 -26.08 -25.69 -20.58
N CYS A 506 -25.41 -25.91 -19.45
CA CYS A 506 -24.99 -24.83 -18.54
C CYS A 506 -24.04 -23.85 -19.24
N ALA A 507 -23.03 -24.34 -19.96
CA ALA A 507 -22.11 -23.51 -20.73
C ALA A 507 -22.81 -22.65 -21.79
N ILE A 508 -23.81 -23.21 -22.49
CA ILE A 508 -24.62 -22.47 -23.47
C ILE A 508 -25.47 -21.38 -22.78
N LEU A 509 -26.08 -21.69 -21.63
CA LEU A 509 -26.90 -20.73 -20.87
C LEU A 509 -26.08 -19.60 -20.26
N GLY A 510 -24.94 -19.92 -19.65
CA GLY A 510 -24.06 -18.94 -18.98
C GLY A 510 -23.15 -18.18 -19.94
N GLY A 511 -22.91 -18.71 -21.14
CA GLY A 511 -22.05 -18.10 -22.16
C GLY A 511 -20.62 -17.86 -21.64
N PRO A 512 -19.99 -16.71 -21.97
CA PRO A 512 -18.66 -16.35 -21.48
C PRO A 512 -18.56 -16.24 -19.94
N TRP A 513 -19.69 -16.11 -19.25
CA TRP A 513 -19.76 -15.96 -17.79
C TRP A 513 -20.09 -17.28 -17.07
N PHE A 514 -19.93 -18.41 -17.75
CA PHE A 514 -20.07 -19.74 -17.17
C PHE A 514 -18.80 -20.18 -16.40
N SER A 515 -18.98 -21.07 -15.42
CA SER A 515 -17.90 -21.84 -14.81
C SER A 515 -18.41 -23.18 -14.28
N ASP A 516 -17.66 -24.25 -14.50
CA ASP A 516 -17.84 -25.59 -13.91
C ASP A 516 -16.75 -25.93 -12.89
N ASN A 517 -15.82 -25.01 -12.65
CA ASN A 517 -14.66 -25.19 -11.79
C ASN A 517 -14.81 -24.41 -10.48
N LEU A 518 -15.91 -24.62 -9.76
CA LEU A 518 -16.10 -24.00 -8.46
C LEU A 518 -15.04 -24.52 -7.46
N PRO A 519 -14.21 -23.66 -6.86
CA PRO A 519 -13.26 -24.07 -5.82
C PRO A 519 -13.99 -24.60 -4.57
N ASP A 520 -13.26 -25.31 -3.70
CA ASP A 520 -13.82 -25.80 -2.43
C ASP A 520 -14.44 -24.64 -1.62
N ILE A 521 -15.73 -24.78 -1.33
CA ILE A 521 -16.57 -23.77 -0.66
C ILE A 521 -16.02 -23.42 0.74
N ARG A 522 -15.28 -24.34 1.38
CA ARG A 522 -14.65 -24.14 2.70
C ARG A 522 -13.47 -23.17 2.67
N GLY A 523 -12.86 -22.96 1.50
CA GLY A 523 -11.72 -22.06 1.31
C GLY A 523 -12.04 -20.57 1.34
N GLY A 524 -13.34 -20.18 1.32
CA GLY A 524 -13.89 -18.83 1.53
C GLY A 524 -13.43 -17.75 0.53
N LYS A 525 -12.13 -17.44 0.51
CA LYS A 525 -11.50 -16.40 -0.30
C LYS A 525 -11.44 -16.77 -1.79
N ASP A 526 -11.00 -17.98 -2.10
CA ASP A 526 -10.85 -18.44 -3.49
C ASP A 526 -12.21 -18.54 -4.20
N VAL A 527 -13.23 -18.98 -3.46
CA VAL A 527 -14.62 -19.01 -3.91
C VAL A 527 -15.09 -17.60 -4.21
N SER A 528 -14.95 -16.67 -3.25
CA SER A 528 -15.38 -15.27 -3.43
C SER A 528 -14.71 -14.59 -4.62
N GLN A 529 -13.43 -14.89 -4.88
CA GLN A 529 -12.72 -14.38 -6.06
C GLN A 529 -13.20 -15.05 -7.35
N HIS A 530 -13.44 -16.36 -7.32
CA HIS A 530 -13.95 -17.12 -8.47
C HIS A 530 -15.35 -16.69 -8.89
N LEU A 531 -16.21 -16.29 -7.95
CA LEU A 531 -17.57 -15.81 -8.24
C LEU A 531 -17.59 -14.52 -9.08
N ASN A 532 -16.54 -13.71 -9.02
CA ASN A 532 -16.47 -12.47 -9.81
C ASN A 532 -16.45 -12.79 -11.31
N GLY A 533 -17.29 -12.10 -12.07
CA GLY A 533 -17.42 -12.33 -13.51
C GLY A 533 -18.29 -13.52 -13.90
N LYS A 534 -18.92 -14.22 -12.94
CA LYS A 534 -19.68 -15.45 -13.21
C LYS A 534 -21.19 -15.26 -13.08
N TRP A 535 -21.92 -15.57 -14.15
CA TRP A 535 -23.38 -15.51 -14.19
C TRP A 535 -24.03 -16.85 -13.84
N LEU A 536 -23.41 -17.95 -14.27
CA LEU A 536 -23.85 -19.30 -13.97
C LEU A 536 -22.65 -20.15 -13.55
N ILE A 537 -22.81 -20.86 -12.44
CA ILE A 537 -21.82 -21.80 -11.95
C ILE A 537 -22.48 -23.17 -11.84
N GLU A 538 -21.84 -24.17 -12.42
CA GLU A 538 -22.17 -25.57 -12.25
C GLU A 538 -21.38 -26.16 -11.07
N VAL A 539 -22.07 -26.98 -10.27
CA VAL A 539 -21.45 -27.78 -9.22
C VAL A 539 -21.47 -29.23 -9.71
N ALA A 540 -20.36 -29.68 -10.29
CA ALA A 540 -20.27 -30.97 -10.99
C ALA A 540 -20.29 -32.19 -10.04
N GLU A 541 -19.89 -32.02 -8.78
CA GLU A 541 -19.94 -33.06 -7.74
C GLU A 541 -20.61 -32.51 -6.47
N MET A 542 -21.59 -33.23 -5.92
CA MET A 542 -22.19 -32.90 -4.61
C MET A 542 -21.18 -33.02 -3.45
N SER A 543 -19.98 -33.57 -3.70
CA SER A 543 -18.86 -33.61 -2.75
C SER A 543 -18.45 -32.23 -2.23
N ALA A 544 -18.66 -31.16 -3.02
CA ALA A 544 -18.42 -29.78 -2.60
C ALA A 544 -19.42 -29.28 -1.52
N LEU A 545 -20.57 -29.96 -1.37
CA LEU A 545 -21.64 -29.65 -0.40
C LEU A 545 -21.76 -30.68 0.73
N ASP A 546 -21.35 -31.93 0.50
CA ASP A 546 -21.53 -33.09 1.41
C ASP A 546 -20.76 -33.00 2.75
N GLN A 547 -20.00 -31.94 2.96
CA GLN A 547 -19.13 -31.80 4.12
C GLN A 547 -19.39 -30.50 4.89
N ALA A 548 -20.52 -29.84 4.65
CA ALA A 548 -21.01 -28.66 5.36
C ALA A 548 -21.99 -28.96 6.53
N GLU A 549 -22.26 -30.24 6.83
CA GLU A 549 -23.03 -30.65 8.02
C GLU A 549 -22.30 -31.79 8.75
N VAL A 550 -21.56 -31.45 9.82
CA VAL A 550 -21.75 -31.83 11.25
C VAL A 550 -20.86 -30.91 12.07
#